data_AF-A0AA39PQE7-F1
#
_entry.id   AF-A0AA39PQE7-F1
#
_cell.length_a   1.000
_cell.length_b   1.000
_cell.length_c   1.000
_cell.angle_alpha   90.00
_cell.angle_beta   90.00
_cell.angle_gamma   90.00
#
_symmetry.space_group_name_H-M   'P 1'
#
loop_
_entity.id
_entity.type
_entity.pdbx_description
1 polymer ?
#
loop_
_entity_poly.entity_id
_entity_poly.type
_entity_poly.pdbx_seq_one_letter_code
_entity_poly.pdbx_strand_id
1 'polypeptide(L)'
;MTIMKETIQRQIISLEVLEKALADRYGMVAHFDSVQILDEAKRRAFAKRGPTFDEDLRALDQLNDLRLQLAQLHYSRAATCKCKRRVEPLQSYLAG
;
A
#
# COMPACT_ATOMS: atom_id res chain seq x y z
N MET A 1 -12.76 4.15 13.68
CA MET A 1 -11.69 3.55 12.84
C MET A 1 -12.04 3.46 11.35
N THR A 2 -13.31 3.54 10.95
CA THR A 2 -13.76 3.48 9.54
C THR A 2 -13.36 4.70 8.71
N ILE A 3 -13.44 5.90 9.30
CA ILE A 3 -13.17 7.17 8.60
C ILE A 3 -11.71 7.27 8.09
N MET A 4 -10.72 6.88 8.89
CA MET A 4 -9.30 6.93 8.46
C MET A 4 -9.02 5.99 7.28
N LYS A 5 -9.62 4.78 7.30
CA LYS A 5 -9.44 3.80 6.22
C LYS A 5 -10.04 4.31 4.91
N GLU A 6 -11.23 4.87 4.94
CA GLU A 6 -11.91 5.42 3.77
C GLU A 6 -11.16 6.63 3.18
N THR A 7 -10.55 7.47 4.02
CA THR A 7 -9.71 8.58 3.57
C THR A 7 -8.44 8.08 2.86
N ILE A 8 -7.75 7.10 3.45
CA ILE A 8 -6.56 6.49 2.84
C ILE A 8 -6.91 5.84 1.50
N GLN A 9 -8.03 5.12 1.41
CA GLN A 9 -8.47 4.49 0.17
C GLN A 9 -8.77 5.51 -0.93
N ARG A 10 -9.42 6.63 -0.60
CA ARG A 10 -9.70 7.70 -1.58
C ARG A 10 -8.40 8.34 -2.09
N GLN A 11 -7.43 8.57 -1.22
CA GLN A 11 -6.13 9.12 -1.61
C GLN A 11 -5.35 8.15 -2.51
N ILE A 12 -5.37 6.85 -2.18
CA ILE A 12 -4.78 5.81 -3.03
C ILE A 12 -5.40 5.83 -4.44
N ILE A 13 -6.73 5.83 -4.55
CA ILE A 13 -7.42 5.85 -5.87
C ILE A 13 -6.98 7.06 -6.69
N SER A 14 -6.91 8.25 -6.10
CA SER A 14 -6.48 9.46 -6.82
C SER A 14 -5.02 9.35 -7.32
N LEU A 15 -4.14 8.75 -6.52
CA LEU A 15 -2.74 8.59 -6.86
C LEU A 15 -2.49 7.43 -7.83
N GLU A 16 -3.32 6.39 -7.84
CA GLU A 16 -3.27 5.31 -8.84
C GLU A 16 -3.65 5.79 -10.25
N VAL A 17 -4.55 6.77 -10.34
CA VAL A 17 -4.86 7.44 -11.62
C VAL A 17 -3.63 8.19 -12.12
N LEU A 18 -2.90 8.86 -11.23
CA LEU A 18 -1.65 9.53 -11.55
C LEU A 18 -0.56 8.53 -11.98
N GLU A 19 -0.39 7.41 -11.26
CA GLU A 19 0.56 6.34 -11.59
C GLU A 19 0.31 5.76 -12.99
N LYS A 20 -0.96 5.55 -13.38
CA LYS A 20 -1.34 5.14 -14.74
C LYS A 20 -1.00 6.20 -15.78
N ALA A 21 -1.29 7.47 -15.51
CA ALA A 21 -0.90 8.55 -16.41
C ALA A 21 0.62 8.65 -16.57
N LEU A 22 1.40 8.35 -15.52
CA LEU A 22 2.87 8.29 -15.60
C LEU A 22 3.34 7.07 -16.40
N ALA A 23 2.73 5.90 -16.23
CA ALA A 23 3.03 4.73 -17.04
C ALA A 23 2.84 5.02 -18.54
N ASP A 24 1.76 5.71 -18.90
CA ASP A 24 1.51 6.20 -20.27
C ASP A 24 2.63 7.14 -20.74
N ARG A 25 2.96 8.17 -19.96
CA ARG A 25 4.04 9.13 -20.29
C ARG A 25 5.41 8.46 -20.40
N TYR A 26 5.66 7.40 -19.65
CA TYR A 26 6.93 6.70 -19.61
C TYR A 26 7.01 5.59 -20.66
N GLY A 27 5.90 5.26 -21.33
CA GLY A 27 5.82 4.18 -22.32
C GLY A 27 5.76 2.78 -21.68
N MET A 28 5.31 2.68 -20.43
CA MET A 28 5.30 1.45 -19.62
C MET A 28 3.91 0.80 -19.53
N VAL A 29 2.98 1.16 -20.42
CA VAL A 29 1.56 0.73 -20.39
C VAL A 29 1.37 -0.76 -20.62
N ALA A 30 2.23 -1.36 -21.45
CA ALA A 30 2.13 -2.78 -21.83
C ALA A 30 2.40 -3.74 -20.66
N HIS A 31 3.21 -3.32 -19.69
CA HIS A 31 3.51 -4.07 -18.48
C HIS A 31 3.48 -3.12 -17.29
N PHE A 32 2.28 -2.87 -16.80
CA PHE A 32 2.08 -1.98 -15.66
C PHE A 32 2.67 -2.62 -14.39
N ASP A 33 3.82 -2.09 -13.97
CA ASP A 33 4.51 -2.47 -12.74
C ASP A 33 4.82 -1.20 -11.94
N SER A 34 4.13 -1.04 -10.81
CA SER A 34 4.28 0.08 -9.89
C SER A 34 5.72 0.29 -9.41
N VAL A 35 6.49 -0.78 -9.22
CA VAL A 35 7.89 -0.69 -8.78
C VAL A 35 8.73 -0.11 -9.90
N GLN A 36 8.55 -0.59 -11.12
CA GLN A 36 9.28 -0.09 -12.29
C GLN A 36 8.93 1.37 -12.61
N ILE A 37 7.65 1.77 -12.46
CA ILE A 37 7.20 3.15 -12.66
C ILE A 37 7.88 4.09 -11.65
N LEU A 38 7.96 3.69 -10.38
CA LEU A 38 8.66 4.45 -9.35
C LEU A 38 10.17 4.56 -9.65
N ASP A 39 10.80 3.46 -10.03
CA ASP A 39 12.24 3.45 -10.32
C ASP A 39 12.58 4.33 -11.54
N GLU A 40 11.71 4.34 -12.55
CA GLU A 40 11.85 5.23 -13.70
C GLU A 40 11.60 6.70 -13.32
N ALA A 41 10.62 7.00 -12.45
CA ALA A 41 10.42 8.35 -11.92
C ALA A 41 11.66 8.84 -11.14
N LYS A 42 12.23 8.00 -10.27
CA LYS A 42 13.49 8.28 -9.57
C LYS A 42 14.60 8.59 -10.57
N ARG A 43 14.79 7.72 -11.56
CA ARG A 43 15.82 7.89 -12.59
C ARG A 43 15.68 9.23 -13.32
N ARG A 44 14.45 9.66 -13.65
CA ARG A 44 14.18 10.93 -14.34
C ARG A 44 14.39 12.15 -13.46
N ALA A 45 14.00 12.08 -12.18
CA ALA A 45 14.26 13.11 -11.18
C ALA A 45 15.77 13.30 -10.98
N PHE A 46 16.54 12.22 -10.77
CA PHE A 46 17.99 12.28 -10.63
C PHE A 46 18.72 12.76 -11.89
N ALA A 47 18.18 12.45 -13.07
CA ALA A 47 18.72 12.96 -14.34
C ALA A 47 18.42 14.45 -14.58
N LYS A 48 17.80 15.17 -13.61
CA LYS A 48 17.39 16.58 -13.69
C LYS A 48 16.61 16.90 -14.97
N ARG A 49 15.76 15.98 -15.43
CA ARG A 49 15.06 16.12 -16.71
C ARG A 49 13.92 17.16 -16.69
N GLY A 50 13.74 17.91 -15.62
CA GLY A 50 12.76 18.99 -15.52
C GLY A 50 12.09 19.05 -14.15
N PRO A 51 11.48 20.19 -13.79
CA PRO A 51 10.87 20.41 -12.47
C PRO A 51 9.69 19.49 -12.16
N THR A 52 9.00 18.98 -13.20
CA THR A 52 7.83 18.11 -13.06
C THR A 52 8.18 16.70 -12.56
N PHE A 53 9.42 16.25 -12.72
CA PHE A 53 9.80 14.88 -12.31
C PHE A 53 9.97 14.74 -10.79
N ASP A 54 10.33 15.82 -10.10
CA ASP A 54 10.41 15.83 -8.63
C ASP A 54 9.00 15.72 -8.02
N GLU A 55 8.01 16.35 -8.66
CA GLU A 55 6.59 16.25 -8.27
C GLU A 55 6.02 14.86 -8.54
N ASP A 56 6.29 14.30 -9.73
CA ASP A 56 5.91 12.92 -10.08
C ASP A 56 6.48 11.91 -9.07
N LEU A 57 7.77 12.05 -8.72
CA LEU A 57 8.42 11.19 -7.73
C LEU A 57 7.77 11.32 -6.35
N ARG A 58 7.53 12.56 -5.89
CA ARG A 58 6.88 12.81 -4.59
C ARG A 58 5.49 12.19 -4.52
N ALA A 59 4.71 12.27 -5.61
CA ALA A 59 3.37 11.67 -5.66
C ALA A 59 3.42 10.14 -5.59
N LEU A 60 4.39 9.51 -6.27
CA LEU A 60 4.57 8.06 -6.24
C LEU A 60 5.09 7.55 -4.89
N ASP A 61 5.99 8.30 -4.24
CA ASP A 61 6.43 7.99 -2.87
C ASP A 61 5.25 8.05 -1.89
N GLN A 62 4.41 9.10 -1.99
CA GLN A 62 3.20 9.22 -1.18
C GLN A 62 2.22 8.06 -1.41
N LEU A 63 2.06 7.60 -2.65
CA LEU A 63 1.22 6.44 -2.98
C LEU A 63 1.73 5.17 -2.27
N ASN A 64 3.05 4.94 -2.29
CA ASN A 64 3.65 3.80 -1.61
C ASN A 64 3.49 3.85 -0.10
N ASP A 65 3.67 5.03 0.51
CA ASP A 65 3.44 5.20 1.95
C ASP A 65 2.00 4.89 2.33
N LEU A 66 1.03 5.35 1.55
CA LEU A 66 -0.39 5.07 1.78
C LEU A 66 -0.72 3.58 1.60
N ARG A 67 -0.16 2.92 0.58
CA ARG A 67 -0.29 1.46 0.38
C ARG A 67 0.27 0.70 1.59
N LEU A 68 1.42 1.13 2.12
CA LEU A 68 2.03 0.55 3.31
C LEU A 68 1.17 0.75 4.56
N GLN A 69 0.66 1.97 4.79
CA GLN A 69 -0.25 2.26 5.91
C GLN A 69 -1.53 1.41 5.84
N LEU A 70 -2.12 1.26 4.65
CA LEU A 70 -3.29 0.41 4.47
C LEU A 70 -2.99 -1.06 4.77
N ALA A 71 -1.84 -1.58 4.31
CA ALA A 71 -1.39 -2.93 4.60
C ALA A 71 -1.19 -3.16 6.12
N GLN A 72 -0.59 -2.19 6.83
CA GLN A 72 -0.43 -2.23 8.27
C GLN A 72 -1.77 -2.20 9.02
N LEU A 73 -2.74 -1.39 8.58
CA LEU A 73 -4.09 -1.38 9.13
C LEU A 73 -4.82 -2.72 8.93
N HIS A 74 -4.61 -3.38 7.80
CA HIS A 74 -5.13 -4.73 7.57
C HIS A 74 -4.45 -5.77 8.45
N TYR A 75 -3.11 -5.69 8.60
CA TYR A 75 -2.34 -6.63 9.42
C TYR A 75 -2.66 -6.52 10.91
N SER A 76 -2.73 -5.29 11.45
CA SER A 76 -3.12 -5.05 12.86
C SER A 76 -4.52 -5.57 13.18
N ARG A 77 -5.46 -5.45 12.23
CA ARG A 77 -6.80 -6.05 12.36
C ARG A 77 -6.75 -7.58 12.32
N ALA A 78 -5.89 -8.18 11.48
CA ALA A 78 -5.72 -9.63 11.44
C ALA A 78 -5.03 -10.18 12.70
N ALA A 79 -4.08 -9.44 13.29
CA ALA A 79 -3.37 -9.80 14.51
C ALA A 79 -4.29 -9.78 15.75
N THR A 80 -5.20 -8.81 15.84
CA THR A 80 -6.19 -8.73 16.93
C THR A 80 -7.24 -9.85 16.88
N CYS A 81 -7.42 -10.52 15.74
CA CYS A 81 -8.35 -11.66 15.60
C CYS A 81 -7.78 -13.02 16.04
N LYS A 82 -6.50 -13.16 16.42
CA LYS A 82 -5.90 -14.46 16.77
C LYS A 82 -5.96 -14.84 18.26
N CYS A 83 -6.41 -13.97 19.15
CA CYS A 83 -6.52 -14.26 20.59
C CYS A 83 -7.96 -14.60 21.03
N LYS A 84 -8.61 -15.56 20.38
CA LYS A 84 -9.77 -16.28 20.94
C LYS A 84 -9.74 -17.75 20.53
N ARG A 85 -8.61 -18.44 20.75
CA ARG A 85 -8.67 -19.90 20.85
C ARG A 85 -9.07 -20.23 22.27
N ARG A 86 -10.37 -20.46 22.47
CA ARG A 86 -10.98 -20.98 23.70
C ARG A 86 -10.29 -22.31 23.99
N VAL A 87 -9.37 -22.32 24.96
CA VAL A 87 -8.90 -23.58 25.54
C VAL A 87 -9.96 -23.96 26.55
N GLU A 88 -10.89 -24.83 26.14
CA GLU A 88 -11.80 -25.49 27.08
C GLU A 88 -10.94 -26.31 28.06
N PRO A 89 -11.12 -26.15 29.38
CA PRO A 89 -10.44 -27.01 30.33
C PRO A 89 -11.06 -28.41 30.24
N LEU A 90 -10.26 -29.42 29.87
CA LEU A 90 -10.64 -30.81 30.04
C LEU A 90 -10.75 -31.08 31.54
N GLN A 91 -11.96 -30.89 32.08
CA GLN A 91 -12.35 -31.42 33.38
C GLN A 91 -12.21 -32.95 33.32
N SER A 92 -11.26 -33.44 34.13
CA SER A 92 -11.36 -34.65 34.94
C SER A 92 -12.35 -35.71 34.44
N TYR A 93 -11.84 -36.75 33.78
CA TYR A 93 -12.46 -38.07 33.90
C TYR A 93 -11.82 -38.80 35.08
N LEU A 94 -12.72 -39.21 35.97
CA LEU A 94 -12.53 -39.71 37.32
C LEU A 94 -11.98 -41.13 37.35
N ALA A 95 -11.37 -41.42 38.50
CA ALA A 95 -11.28 -42.69 39.20
C ALA A 95 -12.13 -43.86 38.67
N GLY A 96 -11.46 -45.01 38.56
CA GLY A 96 -12.01 -46.35 38.46
C GLY A 96 -10.87 -47.35 38.65
#